data_AF-K2MK80-F1
#
_entry.id   AF-K2MK80-F1
#
_cell.length_a   1.000
_cell.length_b   1.000
_cell.length_c   1.000
_cell.angle_alpha   90.00
_cell.angle_beta   90.00
_cell.angle_gamma   90.00
#
_symmetry.space_group_name_H-M   'P 1'
#
loop_
_entity.id
_entity.type
_entity.pdbx_description
1 polymer ?
#
loop_
_entity_poly.entity_id
_entity_poly.type
_entity_poly.pdbx_seq_one_letter_code
_entity_poly.pdbx_strand_id
1 'polypeptide(L)'
;MAALVVRLAEERAEATERAHEQYPFLPRRVLGVHLVDISLQEDDVLSQLARRRQRQQRYTSTAKDLNYTEKEMMRRAEELARNVRLVDAYRGNGNEYVRARNPFLMYEDRKCVPLSELPLAGDGVYQGMFRDYLTALEDAEANAPRIAELENALRSRADELALEVCEREAQLSHYSFLSAQNVPGWSDALLHDAEFQQLRERYDELS
;
A
#
# COMPACT_ATOMS: atom_id res chain seq x y z
N MET A 1 1.70 12.33 -14.07
CA MET A 1 1.47 10.86 -13.90
C MET A 1 2.63 10.17 -13.18
N ALA A 2 3.89 10.25 -13.63
CA ALA A 2 5.03 9.69 -12.88
C ALA A 2 5.26 10.35 -11.48
N ALA A 3 4.87 11.62 -11.33
CA ALA A 3 5.07 12.37 -10.10
C ALA A 3 4.30 11.85 -8.87
N LEU A 4 3.15 11.18 -9.04
CA LEU A 4 2.40 10.64 -7.89
C LEU A 4 3.11 9.42 -7.30
N VAL A 5 3.46 8.45 -8.15
CA VAL A 5 4.17 7.22 -7.75
C VAL A 5 5.52 7.54 -7.13
N VAL A 6 6.26 8.49 -7.71
CA VAL A 6 7.55 8.93 -7.17
C VAL A 6 7.38 9.59 -5.80
N ARG A 7 6.44 10.52 -5.65
CA ARG A 7 6.17 11.15 -4.34
C ARG A 7 5.79 10.14 -3.28
N LEU A 8 4.89 9.20 -3.58
CA LEU A 8 4.49 8.15 -2.63
C LEU A 8 5.67 7.25 -2.24
N ALA A 9 6.56 6.93 -3.19
CA ALA A 9 7.76 6.16 -2.90
C ALA A 9 8.74 6.94 -1.99
N GLU A 10 8.93 8.23 -2.23
CA GLU A 10 9.75 9.12 -1.41
C GLU A 10 9.15 9.27 0.00
N GLU A 11 7.85 9.53 0.11
CA GLU A 11 7.13 9.63 1.39
C GLU A 11 7.28 8.35 2.23
N ARG A 12 7.19 7.16 1.61
CA ARG A 12 7.41 5.87 2.29
C ARG A 12 8.86 5.70 2.73
N ALA A 13 9.82 6.14 1.92
CA ALA A 13 11.24 6.12 2.29
C ALA A 13 11.50 7.05 3.48
N GLU A 14 11.01 8.29 3.44
CA GLU A 14 11.13 9.25 4.52
C GLU A 14 10.42 8.79 5.80
N ALA A 15 9.25 8.16 5.69
CA ALA A 15 8.55 7.58 6.82
C ALA A 15 9.34 6.42 7.46
N THR A 16 10.03 5.62 6.64
CA THR A 16 10.95 4.57 7.14
C THR A 16 12.12 5.18 7.90
N GLU A 17 12.71 6.27 7.40
CA GLU A 17 13.79 6.98 8.09
C GLU A 17 13.30 7.58 9.42
N ARG A 18 12.13 8.25 9.43
CA ARG A 18 11.51 8.77 10.67
C ARG A 18 11.25 7.67 11.70
N ALA A 19 10.76 6.51 11.26
CA ALA A 19 10.56 5.36 12.14
C ALA A 19 11.90 4.83 12.68
N HIS A 20 12.96 4.82 11.87
CA HIS A 20 14.29 4.42 12.29
C HIS A 20 14.91 5.39 13.30
N GLU A 21 14.70 6.71 13.12
CA GLU A 21 15.14 7.72 14.10
C GLU A 21 14.44 7.54 15.46
N GLN A 22 13.15 7.19 15.45
CA GLN A 22 12.40 6.89 16.68
C GLN A 22 12.90 5.60 17.37
N TYR A 23 13.31 4.60 16.58
CA TYR A 23 13.81 3.32 17.07
C TYR A 23 15.19 2.98 16.48
N PRO A 24 16.28 3.65 16.91
CA PRO A 24 17.61 3.48 16.30
C PRO A 24 18.20 2.07 16.41
N PHE A 25 17.70 1.26 17.35
CA PHE A 25 18.12 -0.12 17.56
C PHE A 25 17.43 -1.12 16.60
N LEU A 26 16.38 -0.69 15.90
CA LEU A 26 15.74 -1.50 14.86
C LEU A 26 16.38 -1.20 13.50
N PRO A 27 16.73 -2.20 12.68
CA PRO A 27 17.22 -1.96 11.33
C PRO A 27 16.11 -1.35 10.46
N ARG A 28 16.48 -0.59 9.43
CA ARG A 28 15.54 0.00 8.45
C ARG A 28 14.61 -1.04 7.78
N ARG A 29 15.06 -2.29 7.73
CA ARG A 29 14.28 -3.45 7.32
C ARG A 29 14.37 -4.58 8.35
N VAL A 30 13.24 -5.05 8.86
CA VAL A 30 13.15 -6.20 9.76
C VAL A 30 12.63 -7.40 8.96
N LEU A 31 13.41 -8.48 8.89
CA LEU A 31 13.10 -9.67 8.08
C LEU A 31 12.77 -9.38 6.61
N GLY A 32 13.30 -8.29 6.06
CA GLY A 32 13.08 -7.83 4.68
C GLY A 32 11.95 -6.81 4.51
N VAL A 33 11.11 -6.59 5.53
CA VAL A 33 10.00 -5.62 5.53
C VAL A 33 10.49 -4.26 6.00
N HIS A 34 10.06 -3.16 5.35
CA HIS A 34 10.41 -1.81 5.80
C HIS A 34 9.79 -1.48 7.16
N LEU A 35 10.47 -0.66 7.97
CA LEU A 35 9.94 -0.25 9.28
C LEU A 35 8.59 0.45 9.20
N VAL A 36 8.32 1.21 8.12
CA VAL A 36 7.03 1.89 7.94
C VAL A 36 5.87 0.91 7.70
N ASP A 37 6.14 -0.23 7.05
CA ASP A 37 5.13 -1.24 6.75
C ASP A 37 4.86 -2.16 7.97
N ILE A 38 5.66 -2.03 9.03
CA ILE A 38 5.46 -2.70 10.30
C ILE A 38 4.66 -1.73 11.16
N SER A 39 3.42 -2.08 11.53
CA SER A 39 2.51 -1.27 12.38
C SER A 39 3.02 -1.10 13.82
N LEU A 40 4.19 -0.50 14.00
CA LEU A 40 4.87 -0.32 15.29
C LEU A 40 4.08 0.58 16.24
N GLN A 41 3.36 1.58 15.70
CA GLN A 41 2.60 2.54 16.49
C GLN A 41 1.25 2.00 16.96
N GLU A 42 0.68 1.05 16.22
CA GLU A 42 -0.61 0.43 16.54
C GLU A 42 -0.46 -0.73 17.53
N ASP A 43 0.76 -1.24 17.73
CA ASP A 43 1.03 -2.33 18.67
C ASP A 43 1.11 -1.84 20.12
N ASP A 44 0.13 -2.23 20.93
CA ASP A 44 0.05 -1.87 22.36
C ASP A 44 1.27 -2.35 23.15
N VAL A 45 1.80 -3.53 22.83
CA VAL A 45 2.94 -4.12 23.53
C VAL A 45 4.20 -3.31 23.25
N LEU A 46 4.46 -2.98 21.98
CA LEU A 46 5.60 -2.16 21.57
C LEU A 46 5.49 -0.74 22.12
N SER A 47 4.29 -0.17 22.17
CA SER A 47 4.00 1.12 22.81
C SER A 47 4.34 1.13 24.31
N GLN A 48 3.98 0.05 25.03
CA GLN A 48 4.32 -0.10 26.45
C GLN A 48 5.84 -0.23 26.66
N LEU A 49 6.52 -1.02 25.81
CA LEU A 49 7.98 -1.16 25.85
C LEU A 49 8.70 0.14 25.52
N ALA A 50 8.19 0.93 24.56
CA ALA A 50 8.74 2.25 24.24
C ALA A 50 8.66 3.21 25.43
N ARG A 51 7.53 3.23 26.15
CA ARG A 51 7.38 4.02 27.39
C ARG A 51 8.35 3.56 28.48
N ARG A 52 8.56 2.25 28.62
CA ARG A 52 9.53 1.67 29.58
C ARG A 52 10.95 2.10 29.24
N ARG A 53 11.35 2.00 27.96
CA ARG A 53 12.67 2.44 27.46
C ARG A 53 12.89 3.93 27.74
N GLN A 54 11.90 4.78 27.46
CA GLN A 54 11.99 6.21 27.70
C GLN A 54 12.22 6.54 29.18
N ARG A 55 11.58 5.81 30.10
CA ARG A 55 11.84 5.94 31.55
C ARG A 55 13.25 5.51 31.91
N GLN A 56 13.69 4.36 31.40
CA GLN A 56 15.03 3.83 31.68
C GLN A 56 16.15 4.72 31.12
N GLN A 57 15.94 5.41 29.99
CA GLN A 57 16.91 6.37 29.42
C GLN A 57 17.11 7.60 30.33
N ARG A 58 16.10 7.98 31.12
CA ARG A 58 16.21 9.06 32.11
C ARG A 58 17.06 8.66 33.32
N TYR A 59 17.23 7.36 33.57
CA TYR A 59 17.99 6.83 34.70
C TYR A 59 19.24 6.08 34.19
N THR A 60 20.34 6.81 34.04
CA THR A 60 21.63 6.36 33.46
C THR A 60 22.26 5.14 34.15
N SER A 61 21.80 4.78 35.35
CA SER A 61 22.24 3.59 36.10
C SER A 61 21.78 2.25 35.51
N THR A 62 20.90 2.24 34.50
CA THR A 62 20.16 1.04 34.10
C THR A 62 20.49 0.57 32.67
N ALA A 63 21.77 0.56 32.28
CA ALA A 63 22.20 0.19 30.93
C ALA A 63 21.86 -1.26 30.53
N LYS A 64 21.89 -2.21 31.49
CA LYS A 64 21.53 -3.62 31.22
C LYS A 64 20.04 -3.80 30.96
N ASP A 65 19.18 -3.12 31.74
CA ASP A 65 17.74 -3.25 31.55
C ASP A 65 17.26 -2.49 30.30
N LEU A 66 17.98 -1.45 29.88
CA LEU A 66 17.76 -0.79 28.58
C LEU A 66 17.98 -1.75 27.42
N ASN A 67 19.16 -2.39 27.37
CA ASN A 67 19.47 -3.38 26.34
C ASN A 67 18.49 -4.56 26.34
N TYR A 68 17.99 -4.94 27.51
CA TYR A 68 16.97 -5.99 27.63
C TYR A 68 15.63 -5.53 27.02
N THR A 69 15.16 -4.33 27.37
CA THR A 69 13.93 -3.75 26.79
C THR A 69 14.06 -3.58 25.28
N GLU A 70 15.21 -3.13 24.75
CA GLU A 70 15.44 -2.99 23.31
C GLU A 70 15.41 -4.35 22.59
N LYS A 71 15.95 -5.41 23.20
CA LYS A 71 15.84 -6.78 22.68
C LYS A 71 14.40 -7.30 22.67
N GLU A 72 13.59 -6.97 23.68
CA GLU A 72 12.17 -7.30 23.70
C GLU A 72 11.42 -6.59 22.55
N MET A 73 11.71 -5.30 22.34
CA MET A 73 11.13 -4.53 21.24
C MET A 73 11.54 -5.08 19.88
N MET A 74 12.80 -5.50 19.72
CA MET A 74 13.28 -6.13 18.49
C MET A 74 12.58 -7.46 18.21
N ARG A 75 12.40 -8.32 19.22
CA ARG A 75 11.62 -9.57 19.07
C ARG A 75 10.18 -9.28 18.66
N ARG A 76 9.54 -8.28 19.28
CA ARG A 76 8.18 -7.89 18.92
C ARG A 76 8.09 -7.36 17.48
N ALA A 77 9.06 -6.54 17.06
CA ALA A 77 9.14 -6.07 15.68
C ALA A 77 9.35 -7.22 14.68
N GLU A 78 10.14 -8.24 15.02
CA GLU A 78 10.28 -9.45 14.20
C GLU A 78 8.97 -10.23 14.08
N GLU A 79 8.21 -10.37 15.16
CA GLU A 79 6.88 -11.00 15.13
C GLU A 79 5.91 -10.25 14.21
N LEU A 80 5.85 -8.92 14.33
CA LEU A 80 5.03 -8.08 13.46
C LEU A 80 5.47 -8.20 11.99
N ALA A 81 6.78 -8.19 11.71
CA ALA A 81 7.29 -8.39 10.36
C ALA A 81 6.93 -9.77 9.79
N ARG A 82 6.90 -10.84 10.60
CA ARG A 82 6.44 -12.17 10.15
C ARG A 82 4.95 -12.14 9.76
N ASN A 83 4.12 -11.43 10.53
CA ASN A 83 2.70 -11.29 10.22
C ASN A 83 2.50 -10.53 8.90
N VAL A 84 3.23 -9.43 8.68
CA VAL A 84 3.20 -8.69 7.41
C VAL A 84 3.59 -9.60 6.25
N ARG A 85 4.70 -10.35 6.37
CA ARG A 85 5.12 -11.30 5.33
C ARG A 85 4.12 -12.41 5.06
N LEU A 86 3.40 -12.87 6.08
CA LEU A 86 2.35 -13.87 5.91
C LEU A 86 1.22 -13.30 5.05
N VAL A 87 0.79 -12.06 5.34
CA VAL A 87 -0.20 -11.35 4.52
C VAL A 87 0.31 -11.16 3.10
N ASP A 88 1.56 -10.72 2.92
CA ASP A 88 2.17 -10.52 1.60
C ASP A 88 2.28 -11.83 0.81
N ALA A 89 2.53 -12.96 1.46
CA ALA A 89 2.53 -14.27 0.81
C ALA A 89 1.14 -14.63 0.26
N TYR A 90 0.06 -14.34 1.01
CA TYR A 90 -1.30 -14.50 0.50
C TYR A 90 -1.58 -13.56 -0.68
N ARG A 91 -1.11 -12.31 -0.62
CA ARG A 91 -1.21 -11.37 -1.75
C ARG A 91 -0.47 -11.88 -2.97
N GLY A 92 0.74 -12.40 -2.80
CA GLY A 92 1.57 -12.96 -3.88
C GLY A 92 0.87 -14.06 -4.66
N ASN A 93 0.20 -15.00 -3.97
CA ASN A 93 -0.58 -16.05 -4.62
C ASN A 93 -1.76 -15.48 -5.44
N GLY A 94 -2.46 -14.48 -4.89
CA GLY A 94 -3.52 -13.77 -5.62
C GLY A 94 -2.98 -13.02 -6.84
N ASN A 95 -1.77 -12.47 -6.72
CA ASN A 95 -1.13 -11.68 -7.75
C ASN A 95 -0.74 -12.55 -8.95
N GLU A 96 -0.16 -13.73 -8.67
CA GLU A 96 0.13 -14.73 -9.70
C GLU A 96 -1.13 -15.20 -10.41
N TYR A 97 -2.24 -15.40 -9.69
CA TYR A 97 -3.51 -15.75 -10.29
C TYR A 97 -4.03 -14.67 -11.25
N VAL A 98 -3.97 -13.40 -10.86
CA VAL A 98 -4.38 -12.28 -11.74
C VAL A 98 -3.47 -12.21 -12.97
N ARG A 99 -2.16 -12.38 -12.80
CA ARG A 99 -1.19 -12.38 -13.90
C ARG A 99 -1.41 -13.53 -14.87
N ALA A 100 -1.72 -14.73 -14.38
CA ALA A 100 -2.00 -15.89 -15.21
C ALA A 100 -3.24 -15.68 -16.11
N ARG A 101 -4.25 -14.96 -15.61
CA ARG A 101 -5.45 -14.60 -16.41
C ARG A 101 -5.22 -13.42 -17.33
N ASN A 102 -4.21 -12.60 -17.08
CA ASN A 102 -3.89 -11.40 -17.84
C ASN A 102 -2.40 -11.39 -18.24
N PRO A 103 -1.97 -12.25 -19.19
CA PRO A 103 -0.55 -12.42 -19.52
C PRO A 103 0.14 -11.14 -20.03
N PHE A 104 -0.63 -10.20 -20.58
CA PHE A 104 -0.16 -8.89 -21.01
C PHE A 104 0.20 -7.94 -19.85
N LEU A 105 -0.22 -8.23 -18.61
CA LEU A 105 0.25 -7.56 -17.39
C LEU A 105 1.57 -8.20 -16.95
N MET A 106 2.64 -7.87 -17.66
CA MET A 106 3.94 -8.56 -17.58
C MET A 106 4.60 -8.55 -16.19
N TYR A 107 4.31 -7.53 -15.37
CA TYR A 107 4.90 -7.34 -14.05
C TYR A 107 3.91 -7.68 -12.93
N GLU A 108 4.44 -7.92 -11.74
CA GLU A 108 3.65 -8.21 -10.53
C GLU A 108 2.89 -7.00 -9.99
N ASP A 109 3.20 -5.80 -10.47
CA ASP A 109 2.57 -4.56 -10.04
C ASP A 109 2.31 -3.60 -11.20
N ARG A 110 1.39 -2.67 -10.97
CA ARG A 110 1.11 -1.53 -11.85
C ARG A 110 1.09 -0.29 -10.98
N LYS A 111 1.91 0.72 -11.35
CA LYS A 111 2.05 1.97 -10.57
C LYS A 111 2.28 1.72 -9.07
N CYS A 112 3.10 0.72 -8.73
CA CYS A 112 3.39 0.28 -7.36
C CYS A 112 2.20 -0.32 -6.59
N VAL A 113 1.12 -0.69 -7.28
CA VAL A 113 -0.01 -1.45 -6.73
C VAL A 113 0.06 -2.89 -7.23
N PRO A 114 0.06 -3.90 -6.34
CA PRO A 114 -0.01 -5.31 -6.72
C PRO A 114 -1.25 -5.62 -7.57
N LEU A 115 -1.13 -6.49 -8.58
CA LEU A 115 -2.29 -6.86 -9.43
C LEU A 115 -3.45 -7.46 -8.63
N SER A 116 -3.16 -8.17 -7.53
CA SER A 116 -4.18 -8.73 -6.62
C SER A 116 -5.06 -7.67 -5.95
N GLU A 117 -4.58 -6.43 -5.85
CA GLU A 117 -5.29 -5.32 -5.21
C GLU A 117 -6.03 -4.44 -6.22
N LEU A 118 -5.79 -4.66 -7.52
CA LEU A 118 -6.49 -3.93 -8.56
C LEU A 118 -7.94 -4.43 -8.70
N PRO A 119 -8.93 -3.52 -8.76
CA PRO A 119 -10.34 -3.87 -8.89
C PRO A 119 -10.73 -4.30 -10.32
N LEU A 120 -9.88 -5.08 -11.01
CA LEU A 120 -10.07 -5.47 -12.41
C LEU A 120 -11.39 -6.22 -12.64
N ALA A 121 -11.78 -7.09 -11.70
CA ALA A 121 -13.02 -7.85 -11.78
C ALA A 121 -14.29 -7.00 -11.58
N GLY A 122 -14.17 -5.87 -10.86
CA GLY A 122 -15.25 -4.94 -10.61
C GLY A 122 -15.38 -3.84 -11.66
N ASP A 123 -14.34 -3.61 -12.47
CA ASP A 123 -14.33 -2.57 -13.50
C ASP A 123 -15.02 -3.03 -14.78
N GLY A 124 -16.23 -2.51 -15.04
CA GLY A 124 -17.02 -2.88 -16.21
C GLY A 124 -16.35 -2.54 -17.55
N VAL A 125 -15.56 -1.47 -17.59
CA VAL A 125 -14.81 -1.03 -18.77
C VAL A 125 -13.70 -2.03 -19.10
N TYR A 126 -12.91 -2.43 -18.11
CA TYR A 126 -11.90 -3.48 -18.21
C TYR A 126 -12.52 -4.81 -18.64
N GLN A 127 -13.61 -5.24 -17.98
CA GLN A 127 -14.29 -6.49 -18.32
C GLN A 127 -14.85 -6.50 -19.76
N GLY A 128 -15.34 -5.36 -20.24
CA GLY A 128 -15.76 -5.18 -21.63
C GLY A 128 -14.62 -5.41 -22.62
N MET A 129 -13.50 -4.70 -22.44
CA MET A 129 -12.31 -4.87 -23.27
C MET A 129 -11.72 -6.28 -23.17
N PHE A 130 -11.76 -6.89 -21.98
CA PHE A 130 -11.24 -8.24 -21.75
C PHE A 130 -12.07 -9.29 -22.49
N ARG A 131 -13.39 -9.13 -22.54
CA ARG A 131 -14.25 -9.99 -23.37
C ARG A 131 -13.93 -9.83 -24.85
N ASP A 132 -13.75 -8.61 -25.34
CA ASP A 132 -13.38 -8.37 -26.75
C ASP A 132 -12.02 -8.98 -27.08
N TYR A 133 -11.08 -8.97 -26.12
CA TYR A 133 -9.78 -9.63 -26.23
C TYR A 133 -9.93 -11.15 -26.35
N LEU A 134 -10.77 -11.78 -25.53
CA LEU A 134 -11.05 -13.22 -25.63
C LEU A 134 -11.68 -13.59 -26.97
N THR A 135 -12.62 -12.77 -27.48
CA THR A 135 -13.21 -12.99 -28.82
C THR A 135 -12.15 -12.85 -29.92
N ALA A 136 -11.25 -11.87 -29.83
CA ALA A 136 -10.20 -11.68 -30.82
C ALA A 136 -9.20 -12.85 -30.85
N LEU A 137 -8.94 -13.48 -29.69
CA LEU A 137 -8.08 -14.65 -29.57
C LEU A 137 -8.63 -15.92 -30.26
N GLU A 138 -9.91 -15.98 -30.62
CA GLU A 138 -10.48 -17.10 -31.38
C GLU A 138 -9.79 -17.26 -32.75
N ASP A 139 -9.35 -16.15 -33.36
CA ASP A 139 -8.50 -16.13 -34.56
C ASP A 139 -7.32 -15.16 -34.37
N ALA A 140 -6.33 -15.63 -33.60
CA ALA A 140 -5.21 -14.80 -33.18
C ALA A 140 -4.32 -14.31 -34.35
N GLU A 141 -4.23 -15.07 -35.44
CA GLU A 141 -3.42 -14.68 -36.61
C GLU A 141 -4.09 -13.55 -37.37
N ALA A 142 -5.39 -13.66 -37.67
CA ALA A 142 -6.12 -12.62 -38.37
C ALA A 142 -6.30 -11.35 -37.51
N ASN A 143 -6.46 -11.52 -36.21
CA ASN A 143 -6.73 -10.42 -35.27
C ASN A 143 -5.49 -9.88 -34.56
N ALA A 144 -4.28 -10.28 -34.95
CA ALA A 144 -3.03 -9.83 -34.32
C ALA A 144 -2.93 -8.32 -34.04
N PRO A 145 -3.24 -7.40 -34.98
CA PRO A 145 -3.20 -5.95 -34.69
C PRO A 145 -4.26 -5.55 -33.65
N ARG A 146 -5.46 -6.13 -33.73
CA ARG A 146 -6.57 -5.86 -32.80
C ARG A 146 -6.26 -6.35 -31.38
N ILE A 147 -5.62 -7.51 -31.27
CA ILE A 147 -5.16 -8.08 -29.99
C ILE A 147 -4.14 -7.14 -29.35
N ALA A 148 -3.14 -6.67 -30.10
CA ALA A 148 -2.15 -5.74 -29.60
C ALA A 148 -2.76 -4.41 -29.12
N GLU A 149 -3.75 -3.88 -29.85
CA GLU A 149 -4.52 -2.70 -29.42
C GLU A 149 -5.26 -2.95 -28.10
N LEU A 150 -5.95 -4.09 -27.98
CA LEU A 150 -6.70 -4.45 -26.78
C LEU A 150 -5.77 -4.67 -25.57
N GLU A 151 -4.62 -5.33 -25.76
CA GLU A 151 -3.62 -5.48 -24.70
C GLU A 151 -3.03 -4.15 -24.24
N ASN A 152 -2.82 -3.20 -25.16
CA ASN A 152 -2.44 -1.84 -24.79
C ASN A 152 -3.56 -1.13 -24.01
N ALA A 153 -4.81 -1.23 -24.46
CA ALA A 153 -5.96 -0.60 -23.81
C ALA A 153 -6.20 -1.18 -22.40
N LEU A 154 -6.13 -2.50 -22.24
CA LEU A 154 -6.22 -3.20 -20.96
C LEU A 154 -5.09 -2.80 -20.01
N ARG A 155 -3.85 -2.68 -20.50
CA ARG A 155 -2.72 -2.18 -19.70
C ARG A 155 -2.89 -0.75 -19.25
N SER A 156 -3.44 0.11 -20.11
CA SER A 156 -3.73 1.51 -19.78
C SER A 156 -4.83 1.61 -18.73
N ARG A 157 -5.93 0.85 -18.88
CA ARG A 157 -7.01 0.83 -17.88
C ARG A 157 -6.53 0.27 -16.53
N ALA A 158 -5.69 -0.76 -16.53
CA ALA A 158 -5.08 -1.26 -15.30
C ALA A 158 -4.16 -0.21 -14.63
N ASP A 159 -3.45 0.61 -15.42
CA ASP A 159 -2.64 1.72 -14.89
C ASP A 159 -3.51 2.83 -14.27
N GLU A 160 -4.66 3.15 -14.88
CA GLU A 160 -5.63 4.11 -14.32
C GLU A 160 -6.19 3.60 -12.99
N LEU A 161 -6.67 2.35 -12.95
CA LEU A 161 -7.21 1.73 -11.74
C LEU A 161 -6.16 1.68 -10.62
N ALA A 162 -4.88 1.44 -10.95
CA ALA A 162 -3.81 1.48 -9.97
C ALA A 162 -3.62 2.87 -9.36
N LEU A 163 -3.71 3.93 -10.17
CA LEU A 163 -3.63 5.31 -9.68
C LEU A 163 -4.82 5.66 -8.80
N GLU A 164 -6.03 5.27 -9.18
CA GLU A 164 -7.24 5.46 -8.37
C GLU A 164 -7.09 4.80 -6.99
N VAL A 165 -6.51 3.59 -6.93
CA VAL A 165 -6.19 2.91 -5.66
C VAL A 165 -5.17 3.72 -4.84
N CYS A 166 -4.06 4.15 -5.44
CA CYS A 166 -3.06 4.97 -4.75
C CYS A 166 -3.65 6.27 -4.20
N GLU A 167 -4.49 6.96 -4.98
CA GLU A 167 -5.13 8.20 -4.56
C GLU A 167 -6.10 7.97 -3.41
N ARG A 168 -6.89 6.91 -3.46
CA ARG A 168 -7.78 6.50 -2.36
C ARG A 168 -7.00 6.22 -1.08
N GLU A 169 -5.90 5.48 -1.18
CA GLU A 169 -5.06 5.16 -0.01
C GLU A 169 -4.39 6.41 0.58
N ALA A 170 -3.88 7.31 -0.27
CA ALA A 170 -3.32 8.58 0.17
C ALA A 170 -4.36 9.45 0.91
N GLN A 171 -5.59 9.49 0.40
CA GLN A 171 -6.70 10.21 1.05
C GLN A 171 -7.07 9.58 2.40
N LEU A 172 -7.16 8.26 2.47
CA LEU A 172 -7.46 7.55 3.72
C LEU A 172 -6.36 7.77 4.78
N SER A 173 -5.11 7.86 4.36
CA SER A 173 -3.99 8.17 5.23
C SER A 173 -4.03 9.63 5.74
N HIS A 174 -4.34 10.58 4.87
CA HIS A 174 -4.40 12.01 5.23
C HIS A 174 -5.63 12.31 6.11
N TYR A 175 -6.77 11.71 5.78
CA TYR A 175 -8.03 11.87 6.49
C TYR A 175 -8.38 10.60 7.27
N SER A 176 -7.67 10.36 8.37
CA SER A 176 -7.82 9.14 9.19
C SER A 176 -9.26 8.87 9.66
N PHE A 177 -10.10 9.92 9.79
CA PHE A 177 -11.52 9.78 10.15
C PHE A 177 -12.37 9.11 9.05
N LEU A 178 -11.92 9.11 7.80
CA LEU A 178 -12.58 8.42 6.69
C LEU A 178 -12.34 6.91 6.74
N SER A 179 -11.26 6.44 7.38
CA SER A 179 -10.95 5.01 7.52
C SER A 179 -12.04 4.23 8.26
N ALA A 180 -12.75 4.87 9.20
CA ALA A 180 -13.82 4.25 9.98
C ALA A 180 -15.13 4.04 9.19
N GLN A 181 -15.28 4.66 8.02
CA GLN A 181 -16.52 4.70 7.23
C GLN A 181 -16.30 4.17 5.80
N ASN A 182 -15.39 3.20 5.63
CA ASN A 182 -15.07 2.63 4.33
C ASN A 182 -16.26 1.83 3.73
N VAL A 183 -17.17 2.52 3.04
CA VAL A 183 -18.37 1.95 2.41
C VAL A 183 -18.24 2.02 0.89
N PRO A 184 -18.31 0.92 0.12
CA PRO A 184 -18.05 0.90 -1.32
C PRO A 184 -18.64 2.10 -2.10
N GLY A 185 -17.81 2.80 -2.88
CA GLY A 185 -18.21 3.98 -3.68
C GLY A 185 -18.08 5.33 -2.96
N TRP A 186 -17.79 5.35 -1.65
CA TRP A 186 -17.68 6.59 -0.89
C TRP A 186 -16.57 7.53 -1.36
N SER A 187 -15.41 6.99 -1.76
CA SER A 187 -14.25 7.81 -2.16
C SER A 187 -14.51 8.57 -3.46
N ASP A 188 -15.18 7.91 -4.40
CA ASP A 188 -15.59 8.51 -5.68
C ASP A 188 -16.67 9.58 -5.46
N ALA A 189 -17.66 9.28 -4.60
CA ALA A 189 -18.71 10.24 -4.24
C ALA A 189 -18.17 11.48 -3.51
N LEU A 190 -17.25 11.31 -2.54
CA LEU A 190 -16.65 12.41 -1.79
C LEU A 190 -15.69 13.25 -2.64
N LEU A 191 -14.99 12.65 -3.60
CA LEU A 191 -14.16 13.38 -4.55
C LEU A 191 -14.97 14.36 -5.39
N HIS A 192 -16.23 14.03 -5.68
CA HIS A 192 -17.16 14.84 -6.46
C HIS A 192 -18.08 15.73 -5.61
N ASP A 193 -18.02 15.64 -4.28
CA ASP A 193 -18.82 16.45 -3.37
C ASP A 193 -18.17 17.83 -3.16
N ALA A 194 -18.87 18.87 -3.62
CA ALA A 194 -18.41 20.25 -3.52
C ALA A 194 -18.31 20.75 -2.06
N GLU A 195 -19.18 20.30 -1.16
CA GLU A 195 -19.09 20.67 0.25
C GLU A 195 -17.87 20.01 0.90
N PHE A 196 -17.59 18.75 0.54
CA PHE A 196 -16.39 18.07 1.00
C PHE A 196 -15.12 18.75 0.49
N GLN A 197 -15.08 19.17 -0.77
CA GLN A 197 -13.93 19.92 -1.32
C GLN A 197 -13.66 21.23 -0.56
N GLN A 198 -14.70 22.00 -0.23
CA GLN A 198 -14.53 23.23 0.56
C GLN A 198 -14.10 22.97 2.00
N LEU A 199 -14.67 21.94 2.64
CA LEU A 199 -14.27 21.52 3.99
C LEU A 199 -12.83 21.00 4.02
N ARG A 200 -12.42 20.32 2.94
CA ARG A 200 -11.06 19.83 2.72
C ARG A 200 -10.07 20.97 2.64
N GLU A 201 -10.33 21.98 1.82
CA GLU A 201 -9.48 23.18 1.72
C GLU A 201 -9.31 23.84 3.08
N ARG A 202 -10.40 23.96 3.85
CA ARG A 202 -10.35 24.53 5.21
C ARG A 202 -9.62 23.66 6.24
N TYR A 203 -9.61 22.34 6.07
CA TYR A 203 -8.85 21.43 6.93
C TYR A 203 -7.36 21.50 6.62
N ASP A 204 -7.00 21.54 5.33
CA ASP A 204 -5.62 21.66 4.87
C ASP A 204 -5.01 23.02 5.30
N GLU A 205 -5.82 24.08 5.48
CA GLU A 205 -5.39 25.36 6.09
C GLU A 205 -5.05 25.27 7.59
N LEU A 206 -5.57 24.25 8.30
CA LEU A 206 -5.45 24.10 9.76
C LEU A 206 -4.42 23.05 10.19
N SER A 207 -3.96 22.19 9.28
CA SER A 207 -2.96 21.14 9.54
C SER A 207 -1.55 21.58 9.20
#